data_AF-A0A353L0D4-F1
#
_entry.id   AF-A0A353L0D4-F1
#
_cell.length_a   1.000
_cell.length_b   1.000
_cell.length_c   1.000
_cell.angle_alpha   90.00
_cell.angle_beta   90.00
_cell.angle_gamma   90.00
#
_symmetry.space_group_name_H-M   'P 1'
#
loop_
_entity.id
_entity.type
_entity.pdbx_description
1 polymer ?
#
loop_
_entity_poly.entity_id
_entity_poly.type
_entity_poly.pdbx_seq_one_letter_code
_entity_poly.pdbx_strand_id
1 'polypeptide(L)'
;MKKNLLTFLMLTCLFNIGYSQNIHIIDLSALTAVYADETDLTNDSLDLIVSFKLKEFDLATQVNFMFGTTQNEGNILNVTGNIVFENDSYYLNYANQTNKIENYTTTCIIRLSNQQYDDYQILTLVAAGQDGEQSNILYWNK
;
A
#
# COMPACT_ATOMS: atom_id res chain seq x y z
N MET A 1 41.81 19.27 -32.08
CA MET A 1 41.25 19.28 -30.70
C MET A 1 39.72 19.38 -30.65
N LYS A 2 39.02 20.05 -31.57
CA LYS A 2 37.54 20.20 -31.53
C LYS A 2 36.73 18.90 -31.76
N LYS A 3 37.29 17.89 -32.45
CA LYS A 3 36.59 16.61 -32.73
C LYS A 3 36.37 15.72 -31.50
N ASN A 4 37.22 15.81 -30.47
CA ASN A 4 37.11 14.97 -29.27
C ASN A 4 36.08 15.50 -28.27
N LEU A 5 35.69 16.77 -28.38
CA LEU A 5 34.70 17.38 -27.48
C LEU A 5 33.28 16.90 -27.80
N LEU A 6 32.98 16.71 -29.09
CA LEU A 6 31.65 16.26 -29.55
C LEU A 6 31.36 14.81 -29.14
N THR A 7 32.39 13.95 -29.15
CA THR A 7 32.29 12.54 -28.74
C THR A 7 32.07 12.41 -27.24
N PHE A 8 32.69 13.28 -26.44
CA PHE A 8 32.51 13.30 -24.99
C PHE A 8 31.09 13.77 -24.61
N LEU A 9 30.54 14.75 -25.34
CA LEU A 9 29.19 15.28 -25.10
C LEU A 9 28.08 14.27 -25.45
N MET A 10 28.24 13.50 -26.53
CA MET A 10 27.29 12.41 -26.84
C MET A 10 27.33 11.28 -25.80
N LEU A 11 28.50 11.00 -25.22
CA LEU A 11 28.64 9.94 -24.22
C LEU A 11 27.89 10.30 -22.92
N THR A 12 27.87 11.58 -22.52
CA THR A 12 27.12 12.04 -21.34
C THR A 12 25.61 12.06 -21.51
N CYS A 13 25.10 12.15 -22.75
CA CYS A 13 23.65 12.09 -23.02
C CYS A 13 23.06 10.69 -22.79
N LEU A 14 23.88 9.63 -22.86
CA LEU A 14 23.43 8.23 -22.73
C LEU A 14 23.34 7.74 -21.27
N PHE A 15 23.89 8.49 -20.31
CA PHE A 15 23.94 8.07 -18.90
C PHE A 15 22.79 8.58 -18.02
N ASN A 16 21.84 9.35 -18.58
CA ASN A 16 20.68 9.87 -17.83
C ASN A 16 19.36 9.15 -18.19
N ILE A 17 19.43 7.89 -18.64
CA ILE A 17 18.24 7.04 -18.63
C ILE A 17 18.10 6.50 -17.20
N GLY A 18 17.61 7.36 -16.30
CA GLY A 18 17.20 6.91 -14.98
C GLY A 18 16.12 5.84 -15.17
N TYR A 19 16.35 4.65 -14.62
CA TYR A 19 15.29 3.65 -14.54
C TYR A 19 14.24 4.21 -13.58
N SER A 20 13.07 4.57 -14.11
CA SER A 20 11.88 4.84 -13.30
C SER A 20 11.51 3.53 -12.61
N GLN A 21 11.83 3.42 -11.34
CA GLN A 21 11.35 2.31 -10.51
C GLN A 21 9.89 2.66 -10.19
N ASN A 22 8.96 1.84 -10.66
CA ASN A 22 7.55 2.02 -10.31
C ASN A 22 7.27 1.26 -9.02
N ILE A 23 6.32 1.74 -8.23
CA ILE A 23 5.87 1.05 -7.03
C ILE A 23 5.11 -0.22 -7.42
N HIS A 24 5.39 -1.36 -6.79
CA HIS A 24 4.64 -2.60 -7.06
C HIS A 24 4.08 -3.24 -5.79
N ILE A 25 2.79 -3.56 -5.87
CA ILE A 25 2.13 -4.45 -4.92
C ILE A 25 2.19 -5.87 -5.49
N ILE A 26 2.87 -6.76 -4.78
CA ILE A 26 3.11 -8.14 -5.21
C ILE A 26 1.93 -9.04 -4.83
N ASP A 27 1.37 -8.83 -3.63
CA ASP A 27 0.39 -9.73 -3.04
C ASP A 27 -0.53 -8.94 -2.09
N LEU A 28 -1.75 -9.42 -1.92
CA LEU A 28 -2.78 -8.83 -1.07
C LEU A 28 -3.66 -9.95 -0.49
N SER A 29 -3.93 -9.88 0.80
CA SER A 29 -4.87 -10.74 1.52
C SER A 29 -5.62 -9.95 2.57
N ALA A 30 -6.86 -10.36 2.85
CA ALA A 30 -7.66 -9.84 3.96
C ALA A 30 -8.39 -10.99 4.66
N LEU A 31 -8.31 -11.04 5.99
CA LEU A 31 -8.90 -12.08 6.82
C LEU A 31 -9.55 -11.46 8.05
N THR A 32 -10.64 -12.05 8.55
CA THR A 32 -11.23 -11.63 9.82
C THR A 32 -10.31 -12.01 10.98
N ALA A 33 -10.11 -11.08 11.92
CA ALA A 33 -9.42 -11.38 13.17
C ALA A 33 -10.29 -12.29 14.06
N VAL A 34 -9.66 -13.23 14.76
CA VAL A 34 -10.31 -14.08 15.76
C VAL A 34 -9.53 -13.92 17.06
N TYR A 35 -10.18 -13.41 18.11
CA TYR A 35 -9.56 -13.20 19.41
C TYR A 35 -9.88 -14.35 20.37
N ALA A 36 -8.89 -14.77 21.16
CA ALA A 36 -9.03 -15.94 22.04
C ALA A 36 -9.88 -15.68 23.29
N ASP A 37 -9.98 -14.42 23.72
CA ASP A 37 -10.60 -13.99 24.98
C ASP A 37 -11.76 -13.00 24.69
N GLU A 38 -12.82 -13.47 24.04
CA GLU A 38 -14.01 -12.68 23.72
C GLU A 38 -14.93 -12.53 24.95
N THR A 39 -14.53 -11.71 25.94
CA THR A 39 -15.44 -11.25 27.01
C THR A 39 -15.99 -9.84 26.82
N ASP A 40 -15.63 -9.14 25.73
CA ASP A 40 -16.22 -7.85 25.37
C ASP A 40 -16.51 -7.82 23.85
N LEU A 41 -17.60 -8.47 23.47
CA LEU A 41 -18.18 -8.38 22.13
C LEU A 41 -18.74 -6.96 21.93
N THR A 42 -17.94 -6.06 21.35
CA THR A 42 -18.49 -4.88 20.68
C THR A 42 -19.31 -5.36 19.49
N ASN A 43 -20.62 -5.51 19.71
CA ASN A 43 -21.56 -6.27 18.89
C ASN A 43 -21.83 -5.70 17.48
N ASP A 44 -21.14 -4.63 17.08
CA ASP A 44 -21.42 -3.85 15.87
C ASP A 44 -20.22 -3.64 14.95
N SER A 45 -19.04 -4.17 15.29
CA SER A 45 -17.83 -4.04 14.46
C SER A 45 -16.96 -5.29 14.49
N LEU A 46 -16.13 -5.40 13.45
CA LEU A 46 -15.14 -6.45 13.32
C LEU A 46 -13.82 -5.91 12.77
N ASP A 47 -12.76 -6.65 13.05
CA ASP A 47 -11.42 -6.35 12.60
C ASP A 47 -11.04 -7.22 11.40
N LEU A 48 -10.61 -6.57 10.32
CA LEU A 48 -9.93 -7.24 9.21
C LEU A 48 -8.42 -7.06 9.33
N ILE A 49 -7.71 -8.17 9.32
CA ILE A 49 -6.26 -8.21 9.14
C ILE A 49 -6.00 -8.15 7.63
N VAL A 50 -5.49 -7.00 7.17
CA VAL A 50 -5.08 -6.81 5.78
C VAL A 50 -3.56 -6.93 5.71
N SER A 51 -3.08 -7.89 4.93
CA SER A 51 -1.65 -8.12 4.72
C SER A 51 -1.31 -8.03 3.24
N PHE A 52 -0.25 -7.30 2.91
CA PHE A 52 0.18 -7.10 1.53
C PHE A 52 1.69 -7.00 1.42
N LYS A 53 2.18 -7.20 0.18
CA LYS A 53 3.61 -7.09 -0.16
C LYS A 53 3.85 -5.91 -1.09
N LEU A 54 4.74 -5.01 -0.71
CA LEU A 54 5.11 -3.78 -1.41
C LEU A 54 6.63 -3.80 -1.67
N LYS A 55 7.06 -3.86 -2.93
CA LYS A 55 8.47 -4.09 -3.27
C LYS A 55 9.33 -2.82 -3.19
N GLU A 56 8.88 -1.74 -3.81
CA GLU A 56 9.51 -0.41 -3.81
C GLU A 56 8.83 0.50 -2.76
N PHE A 57 8.77 0.03 -1.51
CA PHE A 57 8.12 0.76 -0.41
C PHE A 57 8.82 2.07 -0.06
N ASP A 58 10.07 2.25 -0.45
CA ASP A 58 10.87 3.45 -0.25
C ASP A 58 10.44 4.63 -1.14
N LEU A 59 9.73 4.34 -2.23
CA LEU A 59 9.14 5.33 -3.14
C LEU A 59 7.69 5.67 -2.77
N ALA A 60 7.02 4.78 -2.03
CA ALA A 60 5.65 4.97 -1.60
C ALA A 60 5.56 5.97 -0.44
N THR A 61 4.57 6.86 -0.51
CA THR A 61 4.22 7.80 0.56
C THR A 61 2.94 7.37 1.28
N GLN A 62 2.04 6.67 0.57
CA GLN A 62 0.77 6.22 1.12
C GLN A 62 0.26 4.95 0.44
N VAL A 63 -0.64 4.26 1.13
CA VAL A 63 -1.41 3.11 0.66
C VAL A 63 -2.89 3.38 0.90
N ASN A 64 -3.70 3.32 -0.15
CA ASN A 64 -5.14 3.51 -0.10
C ASN A 64 -5.84 2.15 -0.10
N PHE A 65 -6.71 1.96 0.89
CA PHE A 65 -7.57 0.80 1.05
C PHE A 65 -9.01 1.22 0.76
N MET A 66 -9.55 0.77 -0.36
CA MET A 66 -10.90 1.11 -0.81
C MET A 66 -11.77 -0.12 -0.72
N PHE A 67 -12.65 -0.14 0.27
CA PHE A 67 -13.68 -1.15 0.43
C PHE A 67 -14.92 -0.70 -0.34
N GLY A 68 -15.37 -1.56 -1.25
CA GLY A 68 -16.51 -1.26 -2.09
C GLY A 68 -17.31 -2.46 -2.53
N THR A 69 -18.42 -2.16 -3.19
CA THR A 69 -19.27 -3.15 -3.88
C THR A 69 -18.71 -3.53 -5.25
N THR A 70 -17.82 -2.70 -5.82
CA THR A 70 -17.24 -2.82 -7.15
C THR A 70 -15.78 -2.37 -7.12
N GLN A 71 -15.01 -2.75 -8.15
CA GLN A 71 -13.57 -2.43 -8.24
C GLN A 71 -13.34 -0.92 -8.31
N ASN A 72 -12.28 -0.44 -7.64
CA ASN A 72 -11.87 0.97 -7.60
C ASN A 72 -12.87 1.93 -6.95
N GLU A 73 -13.90 1.40 -6.30
CA GLU A 73 -14.83 2.18 -5.51
C GLU A 73 -14.51 2.01 -4.02
N GLY A 74 -14.43 3.13 -3.31
CA GLY A 74 -14.34 3.17 -1.84
C GLY A 74 -15.68 3.55 -1.22
N ASN A 75 -16.80 3.09 -1.80
CA ASN A 75 -18.14 3.53 -1.45
C ASN A 75 -18.63 3.00 -0.10
N ILE A 76 -18.00 1.95 0.45
CA ILE A 76 -18.29 1.43 1.80
C ILE A 76 -17.35 2.03 2.84
N LEU A 77 -16.04 2.04 2.54
CA LEU A 77 -15.01 2.66 3.37
C LEU A 77 -13.81 2.97 2.48
N ASN A 78 -13.21 4.15 2.67
CA ASN A 78 -11.93 4.50 2.05
C ASN A 78 -10.99 5.04 3.13
N VAL A 79 -9.85 4.38 3.31
CA VAL A 79 -8.87 4.75 4.31
C VAL A 79 -7.46 4.74 3.73
N THR A 80 -6.60 5.59 4.30
CA THR A 80 -5.22 5.76 3.85
C THR A 80 -4.27 5.44 5.00
N GLY A 81 -3.30 4.57 4.74
CA GLY A 81 -2.11 4.38 5.57
C GLY A 81 -0.94 5.17 4.99
N ASN A 82 -0.12 5.75 5.85
CA ASN A 82 1.07 6.49 5.44
C ASN A 82 2.31 5.61 5.55
N ILE A 83 3.21 5.72 4.60
CA ILE A 83 4.51 5.08 4.66
C ILE A 83 5.49 6.10 5.24
N VAL A 84 6.14 5.76 6.35
CA VAL A 84 7.10 6.64 7.03
C VAL A 84 8.44 5.95 7.19
N PHE A 85 9.52 6.72 7.12
CA PHE A 85 10.87 6.28 7.41
C PHE A 85 11.28 6.81 8.79
N GLU A 86 11.48 5.90 9.75
CA GLU A 86 11.84 6.22 11.13
C GLU A 86 12.85 5.18 11.62
N ASN A 87 13.84 5.59 12.43
CA ASN A 87 14.80 4.66 13.04
C ASN A 87 15.44 3.66 12.05
N ASP A 88 15.85 4.14 10.87
CA ASP A 88 16.45 3.34 9.79
C ASP A 88 15.56 2.20 9.25
N SER A 89 14.23 2.34 9.33
CA SER A 89 13.27 1.37 8.82
C SER A 89 12.01 2.05 8.28
N TYR A 90 11.31 1.35 7.38
CA TYR A 90 10.04 1.80 6.84
C TYR A 90 8.86 1.17 7.58
N TYR A 91 7.82 1.96 7.80
CA TYR A 91 6.62 1.56 8.52
C TYR A 91 5.36 2.01 7.79
N LEU A 92 4.33 1.18 7.87
CA LEU A 92 2.96 1.58 7.57
C LEU A 92 2.30 2.11 8.84
N ASN A 93 1.97 3.39 8.84
CA ASN A 93 1.23 4.07 9.89
C ASN A 93 -0.26 4.18 9.50
N TYR A 94 -1.12 3.52 10.26
CA TYR A 94 -2.57 3.53 10.04
C TYR A 94 -3.33 3.41 11.36
N ALA A 95 -4.31 4.28 11.62
CA ALA A 95 -5.20 4.21 12.79
C ALA A 95 -4.48 3.92 14.13
N ASN A 96 -3.43 4.68 14.44
CA ASN A 96 -2.54 4.52 15.62
C ASN A 96 -1.73 3.22 15.68
N GLN A 97 -1.72 2.44 14.60
CA GLN A 97 -0.85 1.28 14.42
C GLN A 97 0.36 1.69 13.60
N THR A 98 1.53 1.21 14.00
CA THR A 98 2.80 1.39 13.30
C THR A 98 3.37 0.01 13.02
N ASN A 99 3.24 -0.43 11.78
CA ASN A 99 3.62 -1.78 11.36
C ASN A 99 4.85 -1.72 10.48
N LYS A 100 5.95 -2.30 10.95
CA LYS A 100 7.21 -2.33 10.20
C LYS A 100 7.02 -3.09 8.88
N ILE A 101 7.62 -2.59 7.82
CA ILE A 101 7.69 -3.28 6.53
C ILE A 101 8.93 -4.16 6.54
N GLU A 102 8.75 -5.48 6.57
CA GLU A 102 9.85 -6.45 6.59
C GLU A 102 9.69 -7.45 5.46
N ASN A 103 10.77 -7.70 4.71
CA ASN A 103 10.73 -8.58 3.52
C ASN A 103 9.57 -8.21 2.58
N TYR A 104 9.44 -6.91 2.29
CA TYR A 104 8.36 -6.31 1.50
C TYR A 104 6.96 -6.42 2.12
N THR A 105 6.81 -7.08 3.27
CA THR A 105 5.51 -7.43 3.84
C THR A 105 5.15 -6.47 4.95
N THR A 106 3.89 -6.07 5.00
CA THR A 106 3.31 -5.38 6.16
C THR A 106 1.86 -5.80 6.34
N THR A 107 1.34 -5.55 7.53
CA THR A 107 -0.01 -5.91 7.93
C THR A 107 -0.62 -4.75 8.70
N CYS A 108 -1.92 -4.51 8.55
CA CYS A 108 -2.66 -3.60 9.41
C CYS A 108 -4.04 -4.18 9.75
N ILE A 109 -4.59 -3.71 10.86
CA ILE A 109 -5.97 -4.03 11.26
C ILE A 109 -6.87 -2.89 10.82
N ILE A 110 -7.84 -3.18 9.96
CA ILE A 110 -8.88 -2.23 9.55
C ILE A 110 -10.18 -2.64 10.20
N ARG A 111 -10.74 -1.73 11.02
CA ARG A 111 -12.02 -1.94 11.68
C ARG A 111 -13.16 -1.51 10.75
N LEU A 112 -14.11 -2.40 10.57
CA LEU A 112 -15.36 -2.18 9.83
C LEU A 112 -16.53 -2.34 10.81
N SER A 113 -17.62 -1.61 10.61
CA SER A 113 -18.88 -2.03 11.22
C SER A 113 -19.35 -3.35 10.60
N ASN A 114 -20.19 -4.11 11.30
CA ASN A 114 -20.76 -5.35 10.76
C ASN A 114 -21.53 -5.08 9.45
N GLN A 115 -22.25 -3.95 9.37
CA GLN A 115 -22.92 -3.52 8.15
C GLN A 115 -21.93 -3.27 7.00
N GLN A 116 -20.83 -2.55 7.26
CA GLN A 116 -19.79 -2.32 6.25
C GLN A 116 -19.14 -3.63 5.80
N TYR A 117 -18.89 -4.55 6.73
CA TYR A 117 -18.36 -5.88 6.42
C TYR A 117 -19.31 -6.67 5.54
N ASP A 118 -20.62 -6.65 5.83
CA ASP A 118 -21.63 -7.35 5.04
C ASP A 118 -21.74 -6.76 3.63
N ASP A 119 -21.71 -5.43 3.52
CA ASP A 119 -21.91 -4.70 2.26
C ASP A 119 -20.72 -4.75 1.30
N TYR A 120 -19.48 -4.75 1.79
CA TYR A 120 -18.33 -4.78 0.88
C TYR A 120 -18.16 -6.15 0.21
N GLN A 121 -17.74 -6.11 -1.05
CA GLN A 121 -17.46 -7.29 -1.86
C GLN A 121 -15.99 -7.32 -2.29
N ILE A 122 -15.39 -6.14 -2.46
CA ILE A 122 -14.05 -5.98 -3.01
C ILE A 122 -13.27 -5.00 -2.14
N LEU A 123 -12.06 -5.40 -1.74
CA LEU A 123 -11.02 -4.49 -1.27
C LEU A 123 -10.09 -4.18 -2.44
N THR A 124 -9.97 -2.91 -2.80
CA THR A 124 -9.01 -2.41 -3.78
C THR A 124 -7.82 -1.77 -3.04
N LEU A 125 -6.60 -2.17 -3.39
CA LEU A 125 -5.36 -1.66 -2.82
C LEU A 125 -4.54 -0.94 -3.89
N VAL A 126 -4.12 0.29 -3.60
CA VAL A 126 -3.21 1.09 -4.44
C VAL A 126 -2.22 1.83 -3.56
N ALA A 127 -0.94 1.76 -3.89
CA ALA A 127 0.10 2.59 -3.29
C ALA A 127 0.37 3.79 -4.20
N ALA A 128 0.64 4.94 -3.59
CA ALA A 128 1.04 6.16 -4.29
C ALA A 128 2.38 6.65 -3.75
N GLY A 129 3.20 7.20 -4.64
CA GLY A 129 4.48 7.84 -4.35
C GLY A 129 4.40 9.35 -4.50
N GLN A 130 5.54 9.97 -4.77
CA GLN A 130 5.61 11.40 -5.13
C GLN A 130 5.30 11.60 -6.62
N ASP A 131 5.01 12.84 -7.01
CA ASP A 131 4.89 13.26 -8.42
C ASP A 131 3.92 12.43 -9.30
N GLY A 132 2.91 11.82 -8.68
CA GLY A 132 1.89 11.04 -9.38
C GLY A 132 2.29 9.58 -9.65
N GLU A 133 3.40 9.09 -9.10
CA GLU A 133 3.73 7.67 -9.10
C GLU A 133 2.63 6.86 -8.41
N GLN A 134 2.21 5.78 -9.07
CA GLN A 134 1.22 4.86 -8.55
C GLN A 134 1.66 3.43 -8.79
N SER A 135 1.23 2.54 -7.91
CA SER A 135 1.42 1.13 -8.09
C SER A 135 0.46 0.53 -9.11
N ASN A 136 0.69 -0.73 -9.45
CA ASN A 136 -0.40 -1.58 -9.92
C ASN A 136 -1.53 -1.63 -8.87
N ILE A 137 -2.76 -1.89 -9.34
CA ILE A 137 -3.93 -2.07 -8.49
C ILE A 137 -4.10 -3.56 -8.22
N LEU A 138 -4.25 -3.95 -6.96
CA LEU A 138 -4.70 -5.29 -6.59
C LEU A 138 -6.12 -5.25 -6.02
N TYR A 139 -6.86 -6.33 -6.31
CA TYR A 139 -8.20 -6.53 -5.80
C TYR A 139 -8.23 -7.81 -4.97
N TRP A 140 -8.86 -7.73 -3.80
CA TRP A 140 -9.21 -8.88 -2.99
C TRP A 140 -10.73 -9.02 -2.97
N ASN A 141 -11.23 -10.15 -3.47
CA ASN A 141 -12.65 -10.48 -3.40
C ASN A 141 -12.91 -11.23 -2.10
N LYS A 142 -13.95 -10.82 -1.36
CA LYS A 142 -14.37 -11.46 -0.10
C LYS A 142 -14.87 -12.89 -0.34
#